data_AF-B8HYN2-F1
#
_entry.id   AF-B8HYN2-F1
#
_cell.length_a   1.000
_cell.length_b   1.000
_cell.length_c   1.000
_cell.angle_alpha   90.00
_cell.angle_beta   90.00
_cell.angle_gamma   90.00
#
_symmetry.space_group_name_H-M   'P 1'
#
loop_
_entity.id
_entity.type
_entity.pdbx_description
1 polymer ?
#
loop_
_entity_poly.entity_id
_entity_poly.type
_entity_poly.pdbx_seq_one_letter_code
_entity_poly.pdbx_strand_id
1 'polypeptide(L)'
;MLFDFYLRPLEEIQPWGNPDQLNLHWFGLTDGCYRLQVGTECLLNYSDAFIDDRKKQFPDAYGGPYTDYYVVRLWEDLLNILPNILEPLPAELARIFAPDLTAWFNWFDAAVNWDEHQSAPEEPPEEQDPFELLVGWQQARQLNTAYLKHHPRIWFWSSGDNVTISWDSQILCAGLPVWSATWGHYSISRNQFLTEVHAFNDRLMTEMSARVNFVCERWNRPKIYVDTQQLSKEQNDRSTWLQDALQQPASTSWDKVLAAIWLISDPRPGS
;
A
#
# COMPACT_ATOMS: atom_id res chain seq x y z
N MET A 1 13.82 -10.89 -2.10
CA MET A 1 12.51 -10.94 -1.44
C MET A 1 12.10 -9.52 -1.12
N LEU A 2 11.24 -8.95 -1.95
CA LEU A 2 10.76 -7.57 -1.84
C LEU A 2 9.68 -7.47 -0.77
N PHE A 3 8.67 -8.34 -0.82
CA PHE A 3 7.59 -8.38 0.18
C PHE A 3 7.89 -9.47 1.20
N ASP A 4 8.04 -9.10 2.46
CA ASP A 4 8.31 -10.04 3.54
C ASP A 4 7.22 -9.92 4.60
N PHE A 5 6.75 -11.07 5.10
CA PHE A 5 5.65 -11.13 6.04
C PHE A 5 5.75 -12.35 6.95
N TYR A 6 4.99 -12.27 8.04
CA TYR A 6 4.75 -13.38 8.96
C TYR A 6 3.29 -13.34 9.42
N LEU A 7 2.61 -14.48 9.44
CA LEU A 7 1.28 -14.60 10.04
C LEU A 7 1.37 -15.08 11.48
N ARG A 8 0.70 -14.37 12.38
CA ARG A 8 0.64 -14.65 13.82
C ARG A 8 0.05 -16.05 14.10
N PRO A 9 0.49 -16.81 15.11
CA PRO A 9 -0.08 -18.12 15.41
C PRO A 9 -1.59 -18.02 15.67
N LEU A 10 -2.36 -19.04 15.25
CA LEU A 10 -3.84 -19.01 15.32
C LEU A 10 -4.37 -18.80 16.75
N GLU A 11 -3.62 -19.27 17.75
CA GLU A 11 -3.94 -19.15 19.17
C GLU A 11 -3.84 -17.71 19.68
N GLU A 12 -2.96 -16.91 19.07
CA GLU A 12 -2.70 -15.52 19.44
C GLU A 12 -3.64 -14.53 18.72
N ILE A 13 -4.30 -14.96 17.62
CA ILE A 13 -5.24 -14.12 16.88
C ILE A 13 -6.41 -13.73 17.78
N GLN A 14 -6.64 -12.42 17.85
CA GLN A 14 -7.77 -11.85 18.58
C GLN A 14 -9.05 -11.97 17.75
N PRO A 15 -10.11 -12.59 18.29
CA PRO A 15 -11.39 -12.63 17.61
C PRO A 15 -12.04 -11.25 17.58
N TRP A 16 -12.89 -11.05 16.59
CA TRP A 16 -13.61 -9.81 16.35
C TRP A 16 -14.99 -9.81 17.01
N GLY A 17 -15.56 -8.63 17.20
CA GLY A 17 -16.91 -8.46 17.74
C GLY A 17 -16.93 -8.21 19.26
N ASN A 18 -18.14 -8.24 19.82
CA ASN A 18 -18.36 -8.01 21.24
C ASN A 18 -18.00 -9.26 22.05
N PRO A 19 -17.69 -9.14 23.36
CA PRO A 19 -17.35 -10.29 24.21
C PRO A 19 -18.37 -11.45 24.18
N ASP A 20 -19.65 -11.15 23.95
CA ASP A 20 -20.73 -12.15 23.87
C ASP A 20 -20.96 -12.70 22.45
N GLN A 21 -20.31 -12.12 21.44
CA GLN A 21 -20.50 -12.44 20.01
C GLN A 21 -19.15 -12.39 19.26
N LEU A 22 -18.18 -13.12 19.78
CA LEU A 22 -16.86 -13.20 19.16
C LEU A 22 -16.93 -14.02 17.88
N ASN A 23 -16.29 -13.53 16.82
CA ASN A 23 -16.20 -14.21 15.54
C ASN A 23 -14.78 -14.15 14.97
N LEU A 24 -14.48 -15.08 14.06
CA LEU A 24 -13.27 -15.06 13.25
C LEU A 24 -13.65 -15.30 11.80
N HIS A 25 -13.08 -14.49 10.91
CA HIS A 25 -13.33 -14.48 9.48
C HIS A 25 -11.98 -14.46 8.74
N TRP A 26 -12.02 -14.60 7.42
CA TRP A 26 -10.81 -14.85 6.63
C TRP A 26 -9.78 -13.72 6.77
N PHE A 27 -10.23 -12.46 6.74
CA PHE A 27 -9.37 -11.30 6.96
C PHE A 27 -8.68 -11.35 8.33
N GLY A 28 -9.42 -11.66 9.40
CA GLY A 28 -8.87 -11.79 10.74
C GLY A 28 -7.79 -12.87 10.87
N LEU A 29 -7.84 -13.93 10.06
CA LEU A 29 -6.83 -15.00 10.04
C LEU A 29 -5.47 -14.56 9.46
N THR A 30 -5.42 -13.36 8.86
CA THR A 30 -4.22 -12.77 8.24
C THR A 30 -3.46 -11.82 9.17
N ASP A 31 -3.85 -11.77 10.46
CA ASP A 31 -3.14 -11.04 11.52
C ASP A 31 -1.65 -11.43 11.53
N GLY A 32 -0.77 -10.44 11.57
CA GLY A 32 0.65 -10.65 11.36
C GLY A 32 1.47 -9.37 11.21
N CYS A 33 2.68 -9.53 10.67
CA CYS A 33 3.58 -8.43 10.40
C CYS A 33 4.05 -8.45 8.95
N TYR A 34 4.40 -7.29 8.40
CA TYR A 34 5.00 -7.20 7.07
C TYR A 34 5.93 -5.99 6.90
N ARG A 35 6.77 -6.07 5.86
CA ARG A 35 7.74 -5.05 5.46
C ARG A 35 8.08 -5.17 3.97
N LEU A 36 8.72 -4.14 3.41
CA LEU A 36 9.24 -4.18 2.04
C LEU A 36 10.76 -3.98 2.06
N GLN A 37 11.52 -4.94 1.52
CA GLN A 37 12.96 -4.83 1.35
C GLN A 37 13.28 -4.23 -0.03
N VAL A 38 13.74 -2.98 -0.05
CA VAL A 38 14.06 -2.23 -1.28
C VAL A 38 15.55 -1.88 -1.31
N GLY A 39 16.33 -2.65 -2.06
CA GLY A 39 17.79 -2.52 -2.04
C GLY A 39 18.34 -2.76 -0.63
N THR A 40 19.03 -1.77 -0.07
CA THR A 40 19.56 -1.79 1.30
C THR A 40 18.58 -1.28 2.35
N GLU A 41 17.45 -0.72 1.94
CA GLU A 41 16.46 -0.10 2.82
C GLU A 41 15.31 -1.07 3.12
N CYS A 42 14.66 -0.87 4.27
CA CYS A 42 13.49 -1.63 4.67
C CYS A 42 12.33 -0.67 4.95
N LEU A 43 11.36 -0.62 4.05
CA LEU A 43 10.15 0.18 4.24
C LEU A 43 9.20 -0.53 5.21
N LEU A 44 8.33 0.27 5.83
CA LEU A 44 7.34 -0.20 6.82
C LEU A 44 7.97 -0.85 8.07
N ASN A 45 9.24 -0.53 8.32
CA ASN A 45 9.98 -0.88 9.53
C ASN A 45 10.15 0.37 10.40
N TYR A 46 9.70 0.29 11.65
CA TYR A 46 9.80 1.37 12.62
C TYR A 46 11.26 1.69 12.94
N SER A 47 11.56 2.94 13.26
CA SER A 47 12.89 3.34 13.71
C SER A 47 13.17 2.83 15.13
N ASP A 48 14.44 2.57 15.46
CA ASP A 48 14.86 2.18 16.80
C ASP A 48 14.46 3.23 17.85
N ALA A 49 14.57 4.52 17.50
CA ALA A 49 14.20 5.61 18.39
C ALA A 49 12.70 5.60 18.73
N PHE A 50 11.84 5.36 17.73
CA PHE A 50 10.40 5.25 17.93
C PHE A 50 10.05 4.00 18.74
N ILE A 51 10.70 2.87 18.44
CA ILE A 51 10.54 1.62 19.18
C ILE A 51 10.90 1.79 20.66
N ASP A 52 12.04 2.40 20.96
CA ASP A 52 12.52 2.57 22.32
C ASP A 52 11.63 3.51 23.14
N ASP A 53 11.08 4.54 22.52
CA ASP A 53 10.08 5.41 23.14
C ASP A 53 8.77 4.66 23.41
N ARG A 54 8.27 3.90 22.41
CA ARG A 54 7.04 3.10 22.55
C ARG A 54 7.14 2.05 23.64
N LYS A 55 8.27 1.35 23.76
CA LYS A 55 8.53 0.37 24.84
C LYS A 55 8.49 1.00 26.22
N LYS A 56 8.97 2.24 26.37
CA LYS A 56 8.92 2.98 27.65
C LYS A 56 7.49 3.36 28.02
N GLN A 57 6.70 3.77 27.04
CA GLN A 57 5.31 4.20 27.25
C GLN A 57 4.34 3.02 27.42
N PHE A 58 4.57 1.93 26.69
CA PHE A 58 3.69 0.76 26.61
C PHE A 58 4.50 -0.55 26.63
N PRO A 59 5.09 -0.93 27.77
CA PRO A 59 5.99 -2.09 27.86
C PRO A 59 5.34 -3.41 27.45
N ASP A 60 4.03 -3.56 27.66
CA ASP A 60 3.27 -4.79 27.41
C ASP A 60 2.59 -4.83 26.03
N ALA A 61 2.65 -3.75 25.23
CA ALA A 61 1.94 -3.62 23.95
C ALA A 61 2.88 -3.57 22.73
N TYR A 62 4.12 -4.03 22.87
CA TYR A 62 5.12 -3.94 21.82
C TYR A 62 5.00 -5.08 20.78
N GLY A 63 4.63 -4.72 19.55
CA GLY A 63 4.43 -5.64 18.42
C GLY A 63 5.67 -5.94 17.56
N GLY A 64 6.87 -5.54 18.00
CA GLY A 64 8.09 -5.72 17.19
C GLY A 64 8.43 -4.50 16.32
N PRO A 65 9.49 -4.61 15.51
CA PRO A 65 9.98 -3.49 14.68
C PRO A 65 9.17 -3.30 13.38
N TYR A 66 8.32 -4.26 13.03
CA TYR A 66 7.58 -4.27 11.76
C TYR A 66 6.19 -3.67 11.90
N THR A 67 5.58 -3.36 10.77
CA THR A 67 4.15 -3.03 10.73
C THR A 67 3.35 -4.25 11.17
N ASP A 68 2.71 -4.15 12.34
CA ASP A 68 1.83 -5.17 12.94
C ASP A 68 0.39 -4.87 12.54
N TYR A 69 -0.05 -5.51 11.46
CA TYR A 69 -1.37 -5.35 10.86
C TYR A 69 -1.68 -6.54 9.95
N TYR A 70 -2.95 -6.71 9.59
CA TYR A 70 -3.42 -7.77 8.68
C TYR A 70 -2.64 -7.76 7.36
N VAL A 71 -1.86 -8.82 7.10
CA VAL A 71 -0.97 -8.95 5.93
C VAL A 71 -1.75 -8.84 4.61
N VAL A 72 -3.02 -9.28 4.62
CA VAL A 72 -3.86 -9.17 3.44
C VAL A 72 -4.07 -7.71 3.00
N ARG A 73 -4.00 -6.70 3.88
CA ARG A 73 -4.11 -5.31 3.45
C ARG A 73 -3.01 -4.92 2.48
N LEU A 74 -1.76 -5.29 2.79
CA LEU A 74 -0.64 -5.07 1.88
C LEU A 74 -0.88 -5.76 0.53
N TRP A 75 -1.38 -7.00 0.55
CA TRP A 75 -1.66 -7.77 -0.67
C TRP A 75 -2.82 -7.17 -1.48
N GLU A 76 -3.95 -6.85 -0.85
CA GLU A 76 -5.11 -6.22 -1.49
C GLU A 76 -4.73 -4.89 -2.12
N ASP A 77 -4.06 -4.03 -1.36
CA ASP A 77 -3.70 -2.69 -1.80
C ASP A 77 -2.65 -2.75 -2.93
N LEU A 78 -1.72 -3.73 -2.91
CA LEU A 78 -0.79 -4.00 -4.00
C LEU A 78 -1.50 -4.47 -5.26
N LEU A 79 -2.41 -5.46 -5.16
CA LEU A 79 -3.14 -5.98 -6.32
C LEU A 79 -4.03 -4.91 -6.95
N ASN A 80 -4.65 -4.06 -6.14
CA ASN A 80 -5.50 -2.96 -6.60
C ASN A 80 -4.74 -1.96 -7.50
N ILE A 81 -3.46 -1.68 -7.19
CA ILE A 81 -2.65 -0.75 -7.99
C ILE A 81 -1.79 -1.45 -9.05
N LEU A 82 -1.69 -2.79 -9.03
CA LEU A 82 -0.80 -3.56 -9.91
C LEU A 82 -0.96 -3.24 -11.40
N PRO A 83 -2.17 -3.11 -11.98
CA PRO A 83 -2.32 -2.70 -13.38
C PRO A 83 -1.62 -1.37 -13.69
N ASN A 84 -1.77 -0.38 -12.82
CA ASN A 84 -1.20 0.96 -12.98
C ASN A 84 0.32 0.98 -12.74
N ILE A 85 0.84 0.08 -11.90
CA ILE A 85 2.29 -0.13 -11.74
C ILE A 85 2.89 -0.64 -13.06
N LEU A 86 2.25 -1.65 -13.66
CA LEU A 86 2.75 -2.34 -14.84
C LEU A 86 2.60 -1.52 -16.12
N GLU A 87 1.65 -0.58 -16.14
CA GLU A 87 1.51 0.41 -17.20
C GLU A 87 2.74 1.36 -17.24
N PRO A 88 3.54 1.32 -18.31
CA PRO A 88 4.73 2.15 -18.42
C PRO A 88 4.34 3.62 -18.55
N LEU A 89 5.07 4.48 -17.84
CA LEU A 89 5.02 5.91 -18.09
C LEU A 89 5.42 6.20 -19.55
N PRO A 90 4.73 7.13 -20.24
CA PRO A 90 5.21 7.69 -21.49
C PRO A 90 6.66 8.17 -21.35
N ALA A 91 7.47 7.97 -22.39
CA ALA A 91 8.90 8.29 -22.35
C ALA A 91 9.19 9.75 -21.97
N GLU A 92 8.27 10.66 -22.33
CA GLU A 92 8.33 12.06 -21.94
C GLU A 92 8.20 12.26 -20.42
N LEU A 93 7.19 11.66 -19.79
CA LEU A 93 7.00 11.71 -18.33
C LEU A 93 8.14 11.00 -17.60
N ALA A 94 8.57 9.85 -18.12
CA ALA A 94 9.71 9.14 -17.59
C ALA A 94 10.97 10.01 -17.57
N ARG A 95 11.18 10.87 -18.59
CA ARG A 95 12.32 11.79 -18.63
C ARG A 95 12.16 12.99 -17.68
N ILE A 96 10.95 13.53 -17.55
CA ILE A 96 10.67 14.69 -16.69
C ILE A 96 10.82 14.31 -15.21
N PHE A 97 10.38 13.11 -14.85
CA PHE A 97 10.28 12.69 -13.45
C PHE A 97 11.33 11.66 -13.02
N ALA A 98 12.19 11.19 -13.93
CA ALA A 98 13.34 10.40 -13.50
C ALA A 98 14.44 11.31 -12.92
N PRO A 99 15.06 10.92 -11.79
CA PRO A 99 14.85 9.68 -11.04
C PRO A 99 13.75 9.77 -9.95
N ASP A 100 13.27 10.97 -9.62
CA ASP A 100 12.48 11.21 -8.42
C ASP A 100 11.11 11.86 -8.69
N LEU A 101 10.14 11.02 -9.07
CA LEU A 101 8.73 11.41 -9.20
C LEU A 101 8.12 11.80 -7.84
N THR A 102 8.71 11.40 -6.72
CA THR A 102 8.23 11.75 -5.37
C THR A 102 8.38 13.23 -5.09
N ALA A 103 9.44 13.88 -5.54
CA ALA A 103 9.55 15.34 -5.41
C ALA A 103 8.39 16.07 -6.12
N TRP A 104 8.00 15.59 -7.30
CA TRP A 104 6.87 16.17 -8.02
C TRP A 104 5.54 15.87 -7.32
N PHE A 105 5.30 14.64 -6.87
CA PHE A 105 4.11 14.31 -6.08
C PHE A 105 4.01 15.14 -4.80
N ASN A 106 5.13 15.34 -4.10
CA ASN A 106 5.19 16.16 -2.90
C ASN A 106 4.90 17.63 -3.19
N TRP A 107 5.44 18.17 -4.28
CA TRP A 107 5.13 19.53 -4.73
C TRP A 107 3.66 19.66 -5.11
N PHE A 108 3.12 18.70 -5.85
CA PHE A 108 1.73 18.70 -6.30
C PHE A 108 0.76 18.61 -5.12
N ASP A 109 1.00 17.72 -4.14
CA ASP A 109 0.24 17.66 -2.89
C ASP A 109 0.26 19.02 -2.16
N ALA A 110 1.41 19.70 -2.11
CA ALA A 110 1.50 21.02 -1.50
C ALA A 110 0.73 22.10 -2.27
N ALA A 111 0.72 22.03 -3.60
CA ALA A 111 -0.01 22.95 -4.47
C ALA A 111 -1.54 22.78 -4.34
N VAL A 112 -2.03 21.53 -4.30
CA VAL A 112 -3.46 21.21 -4.11
C VAL A 112 -3.95 21.67 -2.74
N ASN A 113 -3.21 21.37 -1.66
CA ASN A 113 -3.57 21.80 -0.30
C ASN A 113 -3.55 23.34 -0.14
N TRP A 114 -2.77 24.06 -0.97
CA TRP A 114 -2.77 25.51 -0.98
C TRP A 114 -4.01 26.10 -1.66
N ASP A 115 -4.51 25.44 -2.72
CA ASP A 115 -5.68 25.86 -3.48
C ASP A 115 -6.99 25.62 -2.71
N GLU A 116 -7.12 24.54 -1.92
CA GLU A 116 -8.28 24.33 -1.03
C GLU A 116 -8.49 25.45 0.01
N HIS A 117 -7.44 26.24 0.29
CA HIS A 117 -7.50 27.40 1.18
C HIS A 117 -7.84 28.72 0.47
N GLN A 118 -8.01 28.73 -0.85
CA GLN A 118 -8.59 29.85 -1.60
C GLN A 118 -9.93 29.41 -2.20
N SER A 119 -10.97 30.17 -1.93
CA SER A 119 -12.37 29.84 -2.28
C SER A 119 -12.52 29.24 -3.68
N ALA A 120 -13.02 28.01 -3.76
CA ALA A 120 -13.35 27.36 -5.02
C ALA A 120 -14.32 28.23 -5.86
N PRO A 121 -14.15 28.31 -7.19
CA PRO A 121 -15.14 28.92 -8.06
C PRO A 121 -16.50 28.21 -7.94
N GLU A 122 -17.58 28.98 -7.99
CA GLU A 122 -18.94 28.44 -8.14
C GLU A 122 -19.06 27.78 -9.53
N GLU A 123 -19.25 26.45 -9.51
CA GLU A 123 -19.45 25.53 -10.64
C GLU A 123 -18.18 25.07 -11.40
N PRO A 124 -17.75 23.79 -11.22
CA PRO A 124 -16.72 23.21 -12.09
C PRO A 124 -17.26 23.02 -13.51
N PRO A 125 -16.44 23.20 -14.56
CA PRO A 125 -16.83 22.89 -15.94
C PRO A 125 -17.23 21.41 -16.07
N GLU A 126 -18.02 21.06 -17.09
CA GLU A 126 -18.33 19.65 -17.44
C GLU A 126 -17.09 18.81 -17.81
N GLU A 127 -15.92 19.44 -17.99
CA GLU A 127 -14.62 18.79 -18.20
C GLU A 127 -13.97 18.42 -16.86
N GLN A 128 -13.43 17.20 -16.77
CA GLN A 128 -12.74 16.71 -15.57
C GLN A 128 -11.63 17.68 -15.14
N ASP A 129 -11.68 18.12 -13.89
CA ASP A 129 -10.69 19.03 -13.30
C ASP A 129 -9.27 18.44 -13.45
N PRO A 130 -8.33 19.16 -14.08
CA PRO A 130 -6.92 18.77 -14.18
C PRO A 130 -6.31 18.38 -12.83
N PHE A 131 -6.69 19.03 -11.73
CA PHE A 131 -6.22 18.67 -10.39
C PHE A 131 -6.77 17.31 -9.94
N GLU A 132 -8.09 17.11 -10.01
CA GLU A 132 -8.70 15.81 -9.68
C GLU A 132 -8.14 14.66 -10.53
N LEU A 133 -7.87 14.91 -11.81
CA LEU A 133 -7.24 13.94 -12.71
C LEU A 133 -5.85 13.54 -12.23
N LEU A 134 -5.00 14.51 -11.84
CA LEU A 134 -3.64 14.24 -11.37
C LEU A 134 -3.61 13.61 -9.98
N VAL A 135 -4.52 14.02 -9.07
CA VAL A 135 -4.71 13.36 -7.77
C VAL A 135 -5.08 11.89 -7.99
N GLY A 136 -6.07 11.61 -8.84
CA GLY A 136 -6.48 10.24 -9.17
C GLY A 136 -5.34 9.43 -9.78
N TRP A 137 -4.56 10.03 -10.69
CA TRP A 137 -3.40 9.38 -11.32
C TRP A 137 -2.30 9.03 -10.32
N GLN A 138 -1.98 9.95 -9.39
CA GLN A 138 -1.00 9.73 -8.33
C GLN A 138 -1.47 8.64 -7.36
N GLN A 139 -2.73 8.71 -6.90
CA GLN A 139 -3.31 7.74 -5.97
C GLN A 139 -3.39 6.33 -6.58
N ALA A 140 -3.68 6.22 -7.87
CA ALA A 140 -3.72 4.94 -8.59
C ALA A 140 -2.37 4.19 -8.60
N ARG A 141 -1.28 4.87 -8.23
CA ARG A 141 0.09 4.34 -8.15
C ARG A 141 0.68 4.37 -6.74
N GLN A 142 -0.13 4.78 -5.75
CA GLN A 142 0.27 4.85 -4.36
C GLN A 142 -0.25 3.63 -3.60
N LEU A 143 0.64 2.98 -2.85
CA LEU A 143 0.22 1.94 -1.92
C LEU A 143 -0.61 2.56 -0.81
N ASN A 144 -1.84 2.09 -0.63
CA ASN A 144 -2.69 2.58 0.44
C ASN A 144 -2.14 2.13 1.79
N THR A 145 -1.74 3.09 2.61
CA THR A 145 -1.24 2.88 3.97
C THR A 145 -2.07 3.64 5.00
N ALA A 146 -3.21 4.22 4.61
CA ALA A 146 -4.01 5.11 5.44
C ALA A 146 -4.63 4.42 6.67
N TYR A 147 -4.65 3.08 6.70
CA TYR A 147 -5.01 2.32 7.90
C TYR A 147 -3.93 2.35 9.00
N LEU A 148 -2.73 2.87 8.69
CA LEU A 148 -1.65 3.10 9.66
C LEU A 148 -1.74 4.51 10.24
N LYS A 149 -1.54 4.64 11.55
CA LYS A 149 -1.57 5.95 12.25
C LYS A 149 -0.57 6.96 11.70
N HIS A 150 0.59 6.49 11.26
CA HIS A 150 1.68 7.31 10.73
C HIS A 150 2.00 6.86 9.30
N HIS A 151 1.01 6.95 8.40
CA HIS A 151 1.05 6.35 7.08
C HIS A 151 2.18 6.90 6.18
N PRO A 152 3.19 6.10 5.79
CA PRO A 152 4.21 6.53 4.85
C PRO A 152 3.63 6.55 3.44
N ARG A 153 4.11 7.46 2.59
CA ARG A 153 3.73 7.48 1.18
C ARG A 153 4.71 6.61 0.40
N ILE A 154 4.19 5.63 -0.34
CA ILE A 154 4.98 4.71 -1.15
C ILE A 154 4.33 4.62 -2.51
N TRP A 155 5.08 4.93 -3.56
CA TRP A 155 4.62 4.93 -4.94
C TRP A 155 5.38 3.92 -5.77
N PHE A 156 4.69 3.43 -6.79
CA PHE A 156 5.21 2.46 -7.74
C PHE A 156 4.87 2.92 -9.16
N TRP A 157 5.85 2.91 -10.05
CA TRP A 157 5.62 3.18 -11.47
C TRP A 157 6.61 2.42 -12.32
N SER A 158 6.24 2.12 -13.57
CA SER A 158 7.18 1.52 -14.51
C SER A 158 7.65 2.50 -15.58
N SER A 159 8.90 2.33 -15.99
CA SER A 159 9.51 3.07 -17.10
C SER A 159 10.41 2.11 -17.88
N GLY A 160 10.11 1.94 -19.17
CA GLY A 160 10.73 0.88 -19.98
C GLY A 160 10.53 -0.50 -19.36
N ASP A 161 11.62 -1.16 -19.02
CA ASP A 161 11.65 -2.51 -18.44
C ASP A 161 11.82 -2.52 -16.91
N ASN A 162 11.80 -1.36 -16.26
CA ASN A 162 12.00 -1.24 -14.81
C ASN A 162 10.72 -0.79 -14.10
N VAL A 163 10.56 -1.26 -12.87
CA VAL A 163 9.63 -0.73 -11.88
C VAL A 163 10.44 0.04 -10.86
N THR A 164 10.08 1.30 -10.64
CA THR A 164 10.63 2.14 -9.56
C THR A 164 9.66 2.15 -8.40
N ILE A 165 10.21 1.95 -7.21
CA ILE A 165 9.56 2.06 -5.92
C ILE A 165 10.15 3.30 -5.26
N SER A 166 9.30 4.25 -4.87
CA SER A 166 9.76 5.47 -4.19
C SER A 166 8.94 5.74 -2.96
N TRP A 167 9.54 6.36 -1.96
CA TRP A 167 8.90 6.58 -0.68
C TRP A 167 9.25 7.92 -0.07
N ASP A 168 8.28 8.44 0.66
CA ASP A 168 8.44 9.53 1.61
C ASP A 168 7.73 9.15 2.91
N SER A 169 8.54 8.99 3.93
CA SER A 169 8.19 8.53 5.26
C SER A 169 8.85 9.40 6.33
N GLN A 170 9.12 10.68 6.01
CA GLN A 170 9.68 11.70 6.92
C GLN A 170 8.66 12.15 7.99
N ILE A 171 8.06 11.19 8.70
CA ILE A 171 7.01 11.40 9.69
C ILE A 171 7.64 11.38 11.08
N LEU A 172 7.35 12.40 11.87
CA LEU A 172 7.79 12.51 13.25
C LEU A 172 6.63 12.23 14.22
N CYS A 173 6.90 11.49 15.28
CA CYS A 173 6.02 11.36 16.45
C CYS A 173 6.80 11.78 17.69
N ALA A 174 6.31 12.81 18.41
CA ALA A 174 7.04 13.41 19.53
C ALA A 174 8.50 13.81 19.20
N GLY A 175 8.74 14.26 17.96
CA GLY A 175 10.08 14.64 17.48
C GLY A 175 10.98 13.49 17.05
N LEU A 176 10.51 12.23 17.12
CA LEU A 176 11.25 11.04 16.72
C LEU A 176 10.79 10.54 15.35
N PRO A 177 11.71 10.11 14.46
CA PRO A 177 11.33 9.50 13.19
C PRO A 177 10.53 8.22 13.44
N VAL A 178 9.35 8.09 12.84
CA VAL A 178 8.55 6.88 13.00
C VAL A 178 9.15 5.72 12.22
N TRP A 179 9.57 5.97 10.97
CA TRP A 179 10.07 4.97 10.04
C TRP A 179 11.60 5.00 9.94
N SER A 180 12.20 3.82 9.76
CA SER A 180 13.65 3.66 9.61
C SER A 180 14.16 4.18 8.25
N ALA A 181 13.56 3.72 7.15
CA ALA A 181 13.72 4.35 5.85
C ALA A 181 12.85 5.62 5.82
N THR A 182 13.42 6.78 5.46
CA THR A 182 12.75 8.09 5.54
C THR A 182 12.38 8.68 4.19
N TRP A 183 13.25 8.52 3.19
CA TRP A 183 13.01 8.99 1.83
C TRP A 183 13.97 8.27 0.88
N GLY A 184 13.52 8.01 -0.34
CA GLY A 184 14.38 7.46 -1.38
C GLY A 184 13.60 6.77 -2.48
N HIS A 185 14.35 6.20 -3.42
CA HIS A 185 13.81 5.39 -4.50
C HIS A 185 14.71 4.19 -4.77
N TYR A 186 14.12 3.15 -5.36
CA TYR A 186 14.78 1.92 -5.75
C TYR A 186 14.15 1.38 -7.03
N SER A 187 14.96 1.04 -8.03
CA SER A 187 14.50 0.47 -9.30
C SER A 187 14.88 -1.00 -9.39
N ILE A 188 13.93 -1.83 -9.83
CA ILE A 188 14.16 -3.25 -10.15
C ILE A 188 13.62 -3.56 -11.54
N SER A 189 14.09 -4.63 -12.15
CA SER A 189 13.51 -5.06 -13.43
C SER A 189 12.05 -5.49 -13.24
N ARG A 190 11.20 -5.23 -14.24
CA ARG A 190 9.78 -5.63 -14.24
C ARG A 190 9.62 -7.13 -14.03
N ASN A 191 10.50 -7.94 -14.61
CA ASN A 191 10.50 -9.40 -14.42
C ASN A 191 10.78 -9.79 -12.96
N GLN A 192 11.75 -9.15 -12.31
CA GLN A 192 12.01 -9.38 -10.89
C GLN A 192 10.84 -8.90 -10.02
N PHE A 193 10.27 -7.72 -10.31
CA PHE A 193 9.09 -7.23 -9.59
C PHE A 193 7.93 -8.22 -9.67
N LEU A 194 7.58 -8.69 -10.87
CA LEU A 194 6.52 -9.68 -11.06
C LEU A 194 6.83 -10.99 -10.33
N THR A 195 8.09 -11.45 -10.37
CA THR A 195 8.52 -12.64 -9.62
C THR A 195 8.26 -12.48 -8.13
N GLU A 196 8.56 -11.30 -7.57
CA GLU A 196 8.34 -11.00 -6.16
C GLU A 196 6.85 -10.87 -5.81
N VAL A 197 6.02 -10.31 -6.70
CA VAL A 197 4.55 -10.25 -6.53
C VAL A 197 3.95 -11.67 -6.52
N HIS A 198 4.35 -12.53 -7.47
CA HIS A 198 3.95 -13.94 -7.49
C HIS A 198 4.40 -14.67 -6.22
N ALA A 199 5.67 -14.53 -5.83
CA ALA A 199 6.20 -15.17 -4.63
C ALA A 199 5.54 -14.69 -3.33
N PHE A 200 5.09 -13.44 -3.28
CA PHE A 200 4.29 -12.94 -2.15
C PHE A 200 2.90 -13.59 -2.12
N ASN A 201 2.19 -13.56 -3.24
CA ASN A 201 0.87 -14.17 -3.38
C ASN A 201 0.88 -15.66 -3.02
N ASP A 202 1.81 -16.42 -3.60
CA ASP A 202 1.85 -17.87 -3.46
C ASP A 202 2.12 -18.27 -2.01
N ARG A 203 3.03 -17.58 -1.32
CA ARG A 203 3.28 -17.80 0.11
C ARG A 203 2.06 -17.46 0.95
N LEU A 204 1.44 -16.30 0.75
CA LEU A 204 0.28 -15.87 1.51
C LEU A 204 -0.90 -16.84 1.31
N MET A 205 -1.22 -17.19 0.06
CA MET A 205 -2.32 -18.11 -0.25
C MET A 205 -2.05 -19.53 0.26
N THR A 206 -0.79 -20.00 0.22
CA THR A 206 -0.41 -21.31 0.77
C THR A 206 -0.60 -21.35 2.28
N GLU A 207 -0.06 -20.37 3.01
CA GLU A 207 -0.21 -20.30 4.46
C GLU A 207 -1.68 -20.12 4.88
N MET A 208 -2.43 -19.29 4.16
CA MET A 208 -3.86 -19.08 4.40
C MET A 208 -4.70 -20.32 4.10
N SER A 209 -4.41 -21.05 3.03
CA SER A 209 -5.08 -22.32 2.73
C SER A 209 -4.88 -23.34 3.87
N ALA A 210 -3.65 -23.47 4.37
CA ALA A 210 -3.35 -24.34 5.49
C ALA A 210 -4.11 -23.94 6.77
N ARG A 211 -4.18 -22.63 7.07
CA ARG A 211 -4.93 -22.09 8.21
C ARG A 211 -6.43 -22.32 8.09
N VAL A 212 -7.01 -22.03 6.93
CA VAL A 212 -8.44 -22.23 6.66
C VAL A 212 -8.81 -23.70 6.80
N ASN A 213 -8.01 -24.61 6.24
CA ASN A 213 -8.24 -26.06 6.37
C ASN A 213 -8.17 -26.49 7.85
N PHE A 214 -7.18 -26.01 8.61
CA PHE A 214 -7.08 -26.29 10.03
C PHE A 214 -8.31 -25.81 10.81
N VAL A 215 -8.77 -24.58 10.55
CA VAL A 215 -9.96 -24.02 11.20
C VAL A 215 -11.21 -24.81 10.82
N CYS A 216 -11.40 -25.16 9.55
CA CYS A 216 -12.56 -25.94 9.11
C CYS A 216 -12.62 -27.35 9.73
N GLU A 217 -11.47 -27.98 9.95
CA GLU A 217 -11.40 -29.36 10.46
C GLU A 217 -11.30 -29.47 12.00
N ARG A 218 -10.61 -28.53 12.64
CA ARG A 218 -10.09 -28.68 14.01
C ARG A 218 -10.40 -27.52 14.94
N TRP A 219 -11.21 -26.54 14.52
CA TRP A 219 -11.55 -25.41 15.39
C TRP A 219 -12.22 -25.86 16.69
N ASN A 220 -11.62 -25.49 17.82
CA ASN A 220 -12.02 -25.97 19.14
C ASN A 220 -12.25 -24.85 20.16
N ARG A 221 -12.42 -23.60 19.71
CA ARG A 221 -12.72 -22.44 20.56
C ARG A 221 -14.23 -22.14 20.50
N PRO A 222 -15.07 -22.79 21.34
CA PRO A 222 -16.54 -22.74 21.19
C PRO A 222 -17.16 -21.36 21.45
N LYS A 223 -16.42 -20.44 22.07
CA LYS A 223 -16.85 -19.05 22.30
C LYS A 223 -16.65 -18.15 21.09
N ILE A 224 -16.00 -18.64 20.03
CA ILE A 224 -15.70 -17.87 18.82
C ILE A 224 -16.41 -18.53 17.65
N TYR A 225 -17.39 -17.82 17.11
CA TYR A 225 -18.11 -18.24 15.93
C TYR A 225 -17.19 -18.18 14.71
N VAL A 226 -17.26 -19.21 13.86
CA VAL A 226 -16.57 -19.25 12.58
C VAL A 226 -17.53 -19.82 11.54
N ASP A 227 -17.78 -19.05 10.50
CA ASP A 227 -18.49 -19.53 9.32
C ASP A 227 -17.49 -20.26 8.40
N THR A 228 -17.39 -21.58 8.57
CA THR A 228 -16.42 -22.41 7.83
C THR A 228 -16.73 -22.47 6.34
N GLN A 229 -18.01 -22.39 5.96
CA GLN A 229 -18.41 -22.37 4.55
C GLN A 229 -17.96 -21.07 3.89
N GLN A 230 -18.20 -19.93 4.55
CA GLN A 230 -17.77 -18.63 4.05
C GLN A 230 -16.23 -18.53 4.03
N LEU A 231 -15.52 -19.08 5.02
CA LEU A 231 -14.05 -19.13 5.03
C LEU A 231 -13.49 -19.87 3.81
N SER A 232 -13.99 -21.07 3.52
CA SER A 232 -13.53 -21.85 2.37
C SER A 232 -13.88 -21.17 1.06
N LYS A 233 -15.04 -20.54 0.96
CA LYS A 233 -15.43 -19.76 -0.22
C LYS A 233 -14.46 -18.59 -0.44
N GLU A 234 -14.24 -17.76 0.59
CA GLU A 234 -13.37 -16.59 0.50
C GLU A 234 -11.92 -16.97 0.18
N GLN A 235 -11.41 -18.08 0.72
CA GLN A 235 -10.09 -18.60 0.36
C GLN A 235 -9.98 -18.95 -1.13
N ASN A 236 -10.99 -19.62 -1.68
CA ASN A 236 -10.99 -20.00 -3.08
C ASN A 236 -11.10 -18.77 -3.98
N ASP A 237 -12.01 -17.84 -3.66
CA ASP A 237 -12.22 -16.61 -4.42
C ASP A 237 -10.94 -15.76 -4.42
N ARG A 238 -10.31 -15.53 -3.26
CA ARG A 238 -9.09 -14.71 -3.16
C ARG A 238 -7.87 -15.32 -3.84
N SER A 239 -7.83 -16.64 -3.96
CA SER A 239 -6.73 -17.33 -4.66
C SER A 239 -6.68 -17.01 -6.17
N THR A 240 -7.74 -16.44 -6.76
CA THR A 240 -7.77 -16.01 -8.17
C THR A 240 -7.35 -14.57 -8.38
N TRP A 241 -7.34 -13.74 -7.34
CA TRP A 241 -7.28 -12.27 -7.50
C TRP A 241 -6.00 -11.77 -8.15
N LEU A 242 -4.85 -12.44 -7.92
CA LEU A 242 -3.61 -12.05 -8.62
C LEU A 242 -3.76 -12.23 -10.13
N GLN A 243 -4.35 -13.34 -10.58
CA GLN A 243 -4.59 -13.57 -12.00
C GLN A 243 -5.52 -12.50 -12.57
N ASP A 244 -6.59 -12.18 -11.83
CA ASP A 244 -7.55 -11.15 -12.22
C ASP A 244 -6.86 -9.78 -12.34
N ALA A 245 -6.05 -9.40 -11.37
CA ALA A 245 -5.28 -8.14 -11.38
C ALA A 245 -4.28 -8.07 -12.54
N LEU A 246 -3.60 -9.17 -12.87
CA LEU A 246 -2.66 -9.21 -14.00
C LEU A 246 -3.34 -9.12 -15.37
N GLN A 247 -4.63 -9.47 -15.46
CA GLN A 247 -5.42 -9.40 -16.69
C GLN A 247 -6.14 -8.06 -16.87
N GLN A 248 -6.25 -7.27 -15.80
CA GLN A 248 -6.88 -5.95 -15.86
C GLN A 248 -6.00 -4.98 -16.66
N PRO A 249 -6.53 -4.33 -17.70
CA PRO A 249 -5.81 -3.25 -18.37
C PRO A 249 -5.81 -2.01 -17.45
N ALA A 250 -4.69 -1.30 -17.42
CA ALA A 250 -4.71 0.07 -16.93
C ALA A 250 -5.55 0.95 -17.87
N SER A 251 -6.23 1.94 -17.30
CA SER A 251 -7.15 2.83 -18.04
C SER A 251 -6.67 4.28 -18.09
N THR A 252 -5.37 4.53 -17.92
CA THR A 252 -4.82 5.89 -17.86
C THR A 252 -4.96 6.57 -19.22
N SER A 253 -5.67 7.70 -19.25
CA SER A 253 -5.72 8.57 -20.42
C SER A 253 -4.48 9.44 -20.47
N TRP A 254 -3.35 8.91 -20.99
CA TRP A 254 -2.05 9.60 -20.97
C TRP A 254 -2.08 10.99 -21.61
N ASP A 255 -2.85 11.20 -22.67
CA ASP A 255 -2.99 12.52 -23.31
C ASP A 255 -3.58 13.55 -22.34
N LYS A 256 -4.58 13.16 -21.54
CA LYS A 256 -5.19 14.03 -20.52
C LYS A 256 -4.24 14.28 -19.35
N VAL A 257 -3.54 13.25 -18.89
CA VAL A 257 -2.56 13.37 -17.79
C VAL A 257 -1.42 14.29 -18.19
N LEU A 258 -0.88 14.12 -19.40
CA LEU A 258 0.15 15.00 -19.96
C LEU A 258 -0.36 16.45 -20.04
N ALA A 259 -1.54 16.66 -20.63
CA ALA A 259 -2.12 18.01 -20.72
C ALA A 259 -2.30 18.67 -19.35
N ALA A 260 -2.76 17.93 -18.34
CA ALA A 260 -2.91 18.43 -16.98
C ALA A 260 -1.56 18.75 -16.32
N ILE A 261 -0.55 17.89 -16.47
CA ILE A 261 0.81 18.15 -15.97
C ILE A 261 1.36 19.44 -16.58
N TRP A 262 1.23 19.63 -17.89
CA TRP A 262 1.70 20.83 -18.57
C TRP A 262 0.96 22.09 -18.10
N LEU A 263 -0.35 22.01 -17.95
CA LEU A 263 -1.17 23.12 -17.48
C LEU A 263 -0.78 23.58 -16.07
N ILE A 264 -0.49 22.64 -15.17
CA ILE A 264 -0.19 22.90 -13.76
C ILE A 264 1.29 23.24 -13.54
N SER A 265 2.19 22.68 -14.36
CA SER A 265 3.64 22.91 -14.26
C SER A 265 4.12 24.15 -15.02
N ASP A 266 3.27 24.78 -15.85
CA ASP A 266 3.60 26.03 -16.53
C ASP A 266 3.57 27.20 -15.51
N PRO A 267 4.71 27.83 -15.20
CA PRO A 267 4.72 29.02 -14.36
C PRO A 267 4.10 30.15 -15.16
N ARG A 268 2.79 30.36 -15.05
CA ARG A 268 2.21 31.61 -15.55
C ARG A 268 2.98 32.76 -14.88
N PRO A 269 3.65 33.65 -15.64
CA PRO A 269 4.24 34.83 -15.05
C PRO A 269 3.09 35.62 -14.44
N GLY A 270 3.16 35.85 -13.13
CA GLY A 270 2.23 36.75 -12.44
C GLY A 270 2.20 38.08 -13.19
N SER A 271 1.03 38.37 -13.75
CA SER A 271 0.58 39.68 -14.22
C SER A 271 0.35 40.62 -13.04
#